data_AF-A0AAN8S756-F1
#
_entry.id   AF-A0AAN8S756-F1
#
_cell.length_a   1.000
_cell.length_b   1.000
_cell.length_c   1.000
_cell.angle_alpha   90.00
_cell.angle_beta   90.00
_cell.angle_gamma   90.00
#
_symmetry.space_group_name_H-M   'P 1'
#
loop_
_entity.id
_entity.type
_entity.pdbx_description
1 polymer ?
#
loop_
_entity_poly.entity_id
_entity_poly.type
_entity_poly.pdbx_seq_one_letter_code
_entity_poly.pdbx_strand_id
1 'polypeptide(L)'
;MTGHPSLNFILKLLQLCGLGPFLTINYHHKIVQVTLLIFYNLCLVAFLTYNTVTGFLKNGRIASGCTRRSTLIKISFDVADLLENFHFSFIGLRCLVFLGKGNSLWLNLVKVDDKFRKLEAEFNEKAMTLCLCAATVVHLSIYFIFLKANDTVIGFHDLHDNTYSMFYAPPLLLNTLLNVAFNAFTLILHQRFWVINQFLKSFLVYYRNEKLTMTLRQLDWRNADYSIEKSISKHRSRRISPLWRSMRNKTGPLGLVKNEKQPFWVMLKDDYCFTQSFYRRHNNSVDFVRQLKILHFRLYEVTDSLNSVFGYNLLFIFGISFFGCIINFYFVIVYHLRSDQADQYVTCVYWMFYYIIRVILIILCTNSASAEANRTQDVLHNILNNTNFTDLSLQEELKAFCMQIYKCKVRFKAAGFFDIDFGTFFQFVAGVFSNVLFMIQFSKTNLKAIENHNETEDSMIIYVVEDVQHEKHSN
;
A
#
# COMPACT_ATOMS: atom_id res chain seq x y z
N MET A 1 -21.84 -17.80 -5.55
CA MET A 1 -20.47 -17.28 -5.37
C MET A 1 -20.07 -17.44 -3.90
N THR A 2 -19.46 -18.58 -3.53
CA THR A 2 -18.82 -18.76 -2.22
C THR A 2 -17.35 -18.32 -2.33
N GLY A 3 -17.17 -17.01 -2.61
CA GLY A 3 -15.88 -16.38 -2.92
C GLY A 3 -14.95 -16.27 -1.71
N HIS A 4 -13.65 -16.18 -1.98
CA HIS A 4 -12.59 -16.00 -0.98
C HIS A 4 -12.98 -14.89 0.02
N PRO A 5 -12.84 -15.10 1.35
CA PRO A 5 -13.22 -14.10 2.34
C PRO A 5 -12.44 -12.79 2.18
N SER A 6 -11.20 -12.84 1.70
CA SER A 6 -10.36 -11.68 1.36
C SER A 6 -10.96 -10.85 0.23
N LEU A 7 -11.35 -11.48 -0.87
CA LEU A 7 -12.03 -10.82 -2.00
C LEU A 7 -13.37 -10.23 -1.57
N ASN A 8 -14.22 -10.99 -0.88
CA ASN A 8 -15.51 -10.47 -0.40
C ASN A 8 -15.34 -9.27 0.53
N PHE A 9 -14.31 -9.26 1.37
CA PHE A 9 -13.98 -8.12 2.22
C PHE A 9 -13.58 -6.89 1.39
N ILE A 10 -12.69 -7.06 0.42
CA ILE A 10 -12.28 -5.96 -0.48
C ILE A 10 -13.46 -5.43 -1.28
N LEU A 11 -14.33 -6.30 -1.78
CA LEU A 11 -15.54 -5.89 -2.49
C LEU A 11 -16.45 -5.05 -1.61
N LYS A 12 -16.67 -5.46 -0.35
CA LYS A 12 -17.46 -4.67 0.62
C LYS A 12 -16.81 -3.32 0.91
N LEU A 13 -15.48 -3.26 1.04
CA LEU A 13 -14.76 -2.00 1.19
C LEU A 13 -14.96 -1.09 -0.03
N LEU A 14 -14.84 -1.62 -1.24
CA LEU A 14 -15.07 -0.85 -2.45
C LEU A 14 -16.52 -0.37 -2.55
N GLN A 15 -17.50 -1.21 -2.19
CA GLN A 15 -18.92 -0.84 -2.18
C GLN A 15 -19.18 0.31 -1.20
N LEU A 16 -18.59 0.26 0.01
CA LEU A 16 -18.63 1.36 0.97
C LEU A 16 -18.03 2.64 0.38
N CYS A 17 -16.90 2.52 -0.31
CA CYS A 17 -16.23 3.63 -0.99
C CYS A 17 -16.90 4.09 -2.30
N GLY A 18 -18.05 3.52 -2.70
CA GLY A 18 -18.72 3.86 -3.96
C GLY A 18 -18.00 3.39 -5.24
N LEU A 19 -16.92 2.62 -5.09
CA LEU A 19 -16.06 2.08 -6.14
C LEU A 19 -16.41 0.64 -6.54
N GLY A 20 -17.16 -0.06 -5.70
CA GLY A 20 -17.45 -1.48 -5.87
C GLY A 20 -18.65 -1.72 -6.79
N PRO A 21 -18.62 -2.78 -7.61
CA PRO A 21 -19.84 -3.29 -8.23
C PRO A 21 -20.88 -3.58 -7.14
N PHE A 22 -22.04 -2.94 -7.20
CA PHE A 22 -23.26 -3.46 -6.55
C PHE A 22 -23.86 -4.64 -7.33
N LEU A 23 -23.27 -4.97 -8.48
CA LEU A 23 -23.69 -6.03 -9.38
C LEU A 23 -23.37 -7.41 -8.82
N THR A 24 -24.21 -7.86 -7.89
CA THR A 24 -24.52 -9.28 -7.77
C THR A 24 -25.61 -9.62 -8.79
N ILE A 25 -25.14 -10.04 -9.97
CA ILE A 25 -25.70 -11.13 -10.79
C ILE A 25 -27.23 -11.22 -10.77
N ASN A 26 -27.90 -10.32 -11.51
CA ASN A 26 -29.08 -10.71 -12.27
C ASN A 26 -29.29 -9.70 -13.40
N TYR A 27 -29.20 -10.17 -14.66
CA TYR A 27 -29.26 -9.33 -15.86
C TYR A 27 -30.54 -8.48 -15.93
N HIS A 28 -31.64 -8.94 -15.34
CA HIS A 28 -32.92 -8.24 -15.35
C HIS A 28 -32.96 -6.92 -14.55
N HIS A 29 -32.02 -6.66 -13.64
CA HIS A 29 -32.01 -5.43 -12.83
C HIS A 29 -30.78 -4.56 -13.03
N LYS A 30 -30.02 -4.75 -14.13
CA LYS A 30 -28.78 -4.00 -14.39
C LYS A 30 -29.00 -2.49 -14.39
N ILE A 31 -30.10 -2.01 -14.99
CA ILE A 31 -30.43 -0.57 -15.04
C ILE A 31 -30.71 -0.05 -13.63
N VAL A 32 -31.58 -0.72 -12.88
CA VAL A 32 -31.94 -0.31 -11.50
C VAL A 32 -30.72 -0.26 -10.60
N GLN A 33 -29.83 -1.25 -10.67
CA GLN A 33 -28.60 -1.27 -9.86
C GLN A 33 -27.62 -0.15 -10.23
N VAL A 34 -27.46 0.14 -11.53
CA VAL A 34 -26.63 1.27 -11.98
C VAL A 34 -27.23 2.60 -11.53
N THR A 35 -28.55 2.78 -11.62
CA THR A 35 -29.24 3.98 -11.15
C THR A 35 -29.09 4.17 -9.63
N LEU A 36 -29.29 3.11 -8.84
CA LEU A 36 -29.09 3.16 -7.38
C LEU A 36 -27.64 3.50 -7.00
N LEU A 37 -26.67 2.98 -7.75
CA LEU A 37 -25.26 3.25 -7.53
C LEU A 37 -24.87 4.68 -7.89
N ILE A 38 -25.43 5.21 -8.98
CA ILE A 38 -25.28 6.62 -9.34
C ILE A 38 -25.88 7.50 -8.25
N PHE A 39 -27.09 7.18 -7.80
CA PHE A 39 -27.77 7.90 -6.72
C PHE A 39 -26.97 7.86 -5.41
N TYR A 40 -26.48 6.70 -4.99
CA TYR A 40 -25.62 6.55 -3.81
C TYR A 40 -24.36 7.42 -3.90
N ASN A 41 -23.64 7.38 -5.03
CA ASN A 41 -22.44 8.20 -5.22
C ASN A 41 -22.77 9.70 -5.23
N LEU A 42 -23.88 10.12 -5.82
CA LEU A 42 -24.33 11.53 -5.76
C LEU A 42 -24.67 11.95 -4.33
N CYS A 43 -25.39 11.11 -3.58
CA CYS A 43 -25.68 11.36 -2.17
C CYS A 43 -24.39 11.41 -1.33
N LEU A 44 -23.43 10.52 -1.60
CA LEU A 44 -22.14 10.50 -0.91
C LEU A 44 -21.34 11.76 -1.20
N VAL A 45 -21.23 12.18 -2.47
CA VAL A 45 -20.55 13.44 -2.85
C VAL A 45 -21.26 14.64 -2.23
N ALA A 46 -22.59 14.68 -2.26
CA ALA A 46 -23.36 15.77 -1.65
C ALA A 46 -23.16 15.81 -0.13
N PHE A 47 -23.17 14.65 0.54
CA PHE A 47 -22.90 14.53 1.97
C PHE A 47 -21.49 15.01 2.31
N LEU A 48 -20.46 14.53 1.60
CA LEU A 48 -19.07 14.93 1.86
C LEU A 48 -18.88 16.43 1.60
N THR A 49 -19.40 16.95 0.48
CA THR A 49 -19.36 18.38 0.15
C THR A 49 -20.07 19.21 1.23
N TYR A 50 -21.24 18.77 1.69
CA TYR A 50 -21.97 19.43 2.77
C TYR A 50 -21.13 19.50 4.04
N ASN A 51 -20.62 18.37 4.54
CA ASN A 51 -19.78 18.31 5.75
C ASN A 51 -18.55 19.24 5.63
N THR A 52 -17.94 19.28 4.44
CA THR A 52 -16.78 20.14 4.15
C THR A 52 -17.12 21.61 4.25
N VAL A 53 -18.17 22.03 3.55
CA VAL A 53 -18.59 23.44 3.49
C VAL A 53 -19.06 23.89 4.87
N THR A 54 -19.83 23.06 5.58
CA THR A 54 -20.29 23.40 6.94
C THR A 54 -19.14 23.45 7.93
N GLY A 55 -18.18 22.52 7.86
CA GLY A 55 -16.97 22.53 8.67
C GLY A 55 -16.16 23.81 8.45
N PHE A 56 -15.86 24.11 7.18
CA PHE A 56 -15.11 25.32 6.80
C PHE A 56 -15.80 26.62 7.23
N LEU A 57 -17.10 26.77 6.96
CA LEU A 57 -17.84 27.98 7.33
C LEU A 57 -17.94 28.17 8.84
N LYS A 58 -18.09 27.08 9.60
CA LYS A 58 -18.12 27.13 11.06
C LYS A 58 -16.76 27.54 11.61
N ASN A 59 -15.69 26.99 11.07
CA ASN A 59 -14.32 27.31 11.50
C ASN A 59 -13.92 28.73 11.16
N GLY A 60 -14.29 29.22 9.98
CA GLY A 60 -14.04 30.62 9.59
C GLY A 60 -14.66 31.63 10.57
N ARG A 61 -15.86 31.33 11.10
CA ARG A 61 -16.50 32.19 12.13
C ARG A 61 -15.74 32.14 13.45
N ILE A 62 -15.33 30.96 13.92
CA ILE A 62 -14.56 30.81 15.16
C ILE A 62 -13.18 31.49 15.04
N ALA A 63 -12.55 31.38 13.87
CA ALA A 63 -11.24 31.96 13.60
C ALA A 63 -11.25 33.50 13.65
N SER A 64 -12.35 34.16 13.28
CA SER A 64 -12.46 35.62 13.34
C SER A 64 -12.34 36.20 14.77
N GLY A 65 -12.53 35.39 15.82
CA GLY A 65 -12.38 35.80 17.21
C GLY A 65 -11.02 35.45 17.85
N CYS A 66 -10.12 34.77 17.13
CA CYS A 66 -8.87 34.23 17.68
C CYS A 66 -7.64 35.09 17.37
N THR A 67 -6.57 34.90 18.15
CA THR A 67 -5.27 35.52 17.86
C THR A 67 -4.76 35.13 16.46
N ARG A 68 -4.03 36.03 15.79
CA ARG A 68 -3.53 35.86 14.40
C ARG A 68 -2.79 34.53 14.17
N ARG A 69 -2.12 34.00 15.20
CA ARG A 69 -1.35 32.74 15.12
C ARG A 69 -2.21 31.49 15.28
N SER A 70 -3.11 31.47 16.27
CA SER A 70 -4.09 30.40 16.43
C SER A 70 -4.95 30.26 15.15
N THR A 71 -5.24 31.41 14.54
CA THR A 71 -5.94 31.51 13.26
C THR A 71 -5.17 30.82 12.11
N LEU A 72 -3.85 31.03 11.99
CA LEU A 72 -3.05 30.40 10.93
C LEU A 72 -3.01 28.87 11.03
N ILE A 73 -2.91 28.33 12.25
CA ILE A 73 -2.90 26.89 12.51
C ILE A 73 -4.25 26.30 12.13
N LYS A 74 -5.34 26.91 12.61
CA LYS A 74 -6.71 26.48 12.28
C LYS A 74 -6.95 26.47 10.78
N ILE A 75 -6.57 27.56 10.09
CA ILE A 75 -6.65 27.64 8.63
C ILE A 75 -5.82 26.55 7.94
N SER A 76 -4.65 26.21 8.46
CA SER A 76 -3.79 25.18 7.83
C SER A 76 -4.41 23.79 7.92
N PHE A 77 -5.01 23.43 9.07
CA PHE A 77 -5.78 22.20 9.22
C PHE A 77 -7.04 22.21 8.35
N ASP A 78 -7.77 23.33 8.33
CA ASP A 78 -8.97 23.50 7.48
C ASP A 78 -8.64 23.31 5.98
N VAL A 79 -7.50 23.81 5.52
CA VAL A 79 -7.04 23.63 4.14
C VAL A 79 -6.69 22.17 3.86
N ALA A 80 -6.01 21.48 4.78
CA ALA A 80 -5.70 20.06 4.62
C ALA A 80 -6.98 19.21 4.56
N ASP A 81 -7.94 19.49 5.44
CA ASP A 81 -9.23 18.82 5.48
C ASP A 81 -10.07 19.13 4.23
N LEU A 82 -10.04 20.38 3.75
CA LEU A 82 -10.67 20.78 2.48
C LEU A 82 -10.06 20.05 1.28
N LEU A 83 -8.73 19.87 1.26
CA LEU A 83 -8.05 19.12 0.19
C LEU A 83 -8.44 17.63 0.20
N GLU A 84 -8.53 17.00 1.37
CA GLU A 84 -9.01 15.62 1.49
C GLU A 84 -10.45 15.49 0.99
N ASN A 85 -11.30 16.45 1.34
CA ASN A 85 -12.69 16.47 0.88
C ASN A 85 -12.86 16.71 -0.62
N PHE A 86 -12.08 17.62 -1.18
CA PHE A 86 -12.02 17.86 -2.61
C PHE A 86 -11.59 16.59 -3.34
N HIS A 87 -10.56 15.91 -2.80
CA HIS A 87 -10.10 14.62 -3.30
C HIS A 87 -11.21 13.58 -3.31
N PHE A 88 -12.01 13.44 -2.24
CA PHE A 88 -13.15 12.49 -2.25
C PHE A 88 -14.25 12.85 -3.22
N SER A 89 -14.60 14.13 -3.29
CA SER A 89 -15.63 14.60 -4.22
C SER A 89 -15.19 14.32 -5.66
N PHE A 90 -13.90 14.53 -5.95
CA PHE A 90 -13.30 14.19 -7.22
C PHE A 90 -13.28 12.69 -7.50
N ILE A 91 -12.90 11.85 -6.51
CA ILE A 91 -12.96 10.39 -6.65
C ILE A 91 -14.40 9.95 -6.90
N GLY A 92 -15.38 10.40 -6.09
CA GLY A 92 -16.79 10.03 -6.23
C GLY A 92 -17.34 10.37 -7.62
N LEU A 93 -17.02 11.55 -8.15
CA LEU A 93 -17.38 11.95 -9.51
C LEU A 93 -16.68 11.06 -10.57
N ARG A 94 -15.39 10.73 -10.36
CA ARG A 94 -14.65 9.81 -11.22
C ARG A 94 -15.22 8.40 -11.18
N CYS A 95 -15.61 7.91 -10.01
CA CYS A 95 -16.25 6.60 -9.85
C CYS A 95 -17.46 6.51 -10.78
N LEU A 96 -18.33 7.52 -10.77
CA LEU A 96 -19.50 7.59 -11.65
C LEU A 96 -19.13 7.40 -13.14
N VAL A 97 -18.06 8.06 -13.60
CA VAL A 97 -17.60 7.98 -14.98
C VAL A 97 -16.92 6.64 -15.30
N PHE A 98 -16.20 6.05 -14.33
CA PHE A 98 -15.35 4.88 -14.52
C PHE A 98 -15.89 3.58 -13.91
N LEU A 99 -17.17 3.56 -13.53
CA LEU A 99 -17.90 2.37 -13.03
C LEU A 99 -17.67 1.12 -13.89
N GLY A 100 -17.62 1.28 -15.22
CA GLY A 100 -17.32 0.19 -16.15
C GLY A 100 -15.94 -0.43 -15.95
N LYS A 101 -14.91 0.39 -15.68
CA LYS A 101 -13.54 -0.07 -15.45
C LYS A 101 -13.39 -0.78 -14.11
N GLY A 102 -14.02 -0.26 -13.05
CA GLY A 102 -14.02 -0.91 -11.73
C GLY A 102 -14.66 -2.30 -11.77
N ASN A 103 -15.78 -2.45 -12.48
CA ASN A 103 -16.41 -3.75 -12.70
C ASN A 103 -15.53 -4.69 -13.52
N SER A 104 -14.88 -4.19 -14.57
CA SER A 104 -13.95 -4.98 -15.38
C SER A 104 -12.76 -5.47 -14.54
N LEU A 105 -12.18 -4.59 -13.71
CA LEU A 105 -11.10 -4.93 -12.78
C LEU A 105 -11.53 -6.09 -11.87
N TRP A 106 -12.69 -5.95 -11.22
CA TRP A 106 -13.21 -6.97 -10.31
C TRP A 106 -13.44 -8.32 -11.02
N LEU A 107 -14.10 -8.30 -12.18
CA LEU A 107 -14.37 -9.50 -12.96
C LEU A 107 -13.07 -10.17 -13.45
N ASN A 108 -12.09 -9.38 -13.88
CA ASN A 108 -10.80 -9.91 -14.31
C ASN A 108 -10.06 -10.55 -13.13
N LEU A 109 -10.06 -9.89 -11.97
CA LEU A 109 -9.47 -10.45 -10.76
C LEU A 109 -10.15 -11.75 -10.35
N VAL A 110 -11.48 -11.80 -10.27
CA VAL A 110 -12.23 -13.03 -9.94
C VAL A 110 -11.96 -14.15 -10.94
N LYS A 111 -11.89 -13.84 -12.25
CA LYS A 111 -11.56 -14.84 -13.29
C LYS A 111 -10.13 -15.39 -13.15
N VAL A 112 -9.19 -14.54 -12.75
CA VAL A 112 -7.81 -14.96 -12.47
C VAL A 112 -7.79 -15.80 -11.20
N ASP A 113 -8.48 -15.34 -10.16
CA ASP A 113 -8.55 -16.00 -8.87
C ASP A 113 -9.22 -17.37 -8.95
N ASP A 114 -10.29 -17.54 -9.72
CA ASP A 114 -10.93 -18.84 -9.95
C ASP A 114 -9.99 -19.84 -10.64
N LYS A 115 -9.04 -19.35 -11.46
CA LYS A 115 -7.98 -20.20 -12.03
C LYS A 115 -6.93 -20.55 -10.97
N PHE A 116 -6.57 -19.62 -10.11
CA PHE A 116 -5.65 -19.86 -8.98
C PHE A 116 -6.28 -20.72 -7.87
N ARG A 117 -7.60 -20.69 -7.70
CA ARG A 117 -8.34 -21.51 -6.72
C ARG A 117 -8.28 -22.99 -7.03
N LYS A 118 -8.18 -23.35 -8.31
CA LYS A 118 -7.88 -24.73 -8.74
C LYS A 118 -6.43 -25.11 -8.47
N LEU A 119 -5.59 -24.13 -8.12
CA LEU A 119 -4.14 -24.18 -8.07
C LEU A 119 -3.54 -23.98 -6.68
N GLU A 120 -4.31 -23.69 -5.64
CA GLU A 120 -3.75 -23.38 -4.33
C GLU A 120 -4.48 -24.15 -3.23
N ALA A 121 -3.72 -24.93 -2.46
CA ALA A 121 -4.12 -25.39 -1.15
C ALA A 121 -3.73 -24.31 -0.14
N GLU A 122 -4.74 -23.81 0.58
CA GLU A 122 -4.72 -22.88 1.72
C GLU A 122 -3.36 -22.33 2.16
N PHE A 123 -3.00 -21.15 1.64
CA PHE A 123 -2.07 -20.24 2.32
C PHE A 123 -2.84 -19.13 3.05
N ASN A 124 -2.23 -18.57 4.10
CA ASN A 124 -2.89 -17.77 5.14
C ASN A 124 -3.22 -16.33 4.69
N GLU A 125 -3.91 -16.17 3.55
CA GLU A 125 -4.46 -14.89 3.07
C GLU A 125 -5.30 -14.18 4.13
N LYS A 126 -5.96 -14.97 4.98
CA LYS A 126 -6.72 -14.50 6.13
C LYS A 126 -5.84 -13.73 7.10
N ALA A 127 -4.63 -14.22 7.42
CA ALA A 127 -3.74 -13.57 8.39
C ALA A 127 -3.25 -12.20 7.90
N MET A 128 -2.85 -12.08 6.63
CA MET A 128 -2.35 -10.81 6.11
C MET A 128 -3.46 -9.77 5.90
N THR A 129 -4.63 -10.22 5.40
CA THR A 129 -5.83 -9.36 5.33
C THR A 129 -6.25 -8.93 6.73
N LEU A 130 -6.27 -9.86 7.70
CA LEU A 130 -6.59 -9.59 9.09
C LEU A 130 -5.60 -8.60 9.72
N CYS A 131 -4.30 -8.69 9.41
CA CYS A 131 -3.30 -7.73 9.87
C CYS A 131 -3.55 -6.32 9.31
N LEU A 132 -3.89 -6.18 8.03
CA LEU A 132 -4.27 -4.88 7.46
C LEU A 132 -5.58 -4.35 8.07
N CYS A 133 -6.57 -5.21 8.29
CA CYS A 133 -7.81 -4.86 8.99
C CYS A 133 -7.55 -4.45 10.44
N ALA A 134 -6.68 -5.16 11.15
CA ALA A 134 -6.32 -4.84 12.52
C ALA A 134 -5.57 -3.50 12.58
N ALA A 135 -4.60 -3.28 11.69
CA ALA A 135 -3.87 -2.01 11.61
C ALA A 135 -4.80 -0.82 11.35
N THR A 136 -5.83 -1.01 10.53
CA THR A 136 -6.81 0.04 10.22
C THR A 136 -7.79 0.27 11.34
N VAL A 137 -8.28 -0.77 11.99
CA VAL A 137 -9.10 -0.64 13.20
C VAL A 137 -8.31 0.05 14.30
N VAL A 138 -7.05 -0.33 14.52
CA VAL A 138 -6.15 0.34 15.48
C VAL A 138 -5.98 1.80 15.11
N HIS A 139 -5.73 2.10 13.83
CA HIS A 139 -5.59 3.48 13.38
C HIS A 139 -6.86 4.31 13.61
N LEU A 140 -8.04 3.77 13.25
CA LEU A 140 -9.32 4.42 13.51
C LEU A 140 -9.58 4.58 15.01
N SER A 141 -9.22 3.58 15.81
CA SER A 141 -9.36 3.64 17.27
C SER A 141 -8.47 4.73 17.86
N ILE A 142 -7.21 4.83 17.42
CA ILE A 142 -6.31 5.91 17.84
C ILE A 142 -6.88 7.27 17.41
N TYR A 143 -7.39 7.39 16.19
CA TYR A 143 -8.04 8.61 15.73
C TYR A 143 -9.23 9.00 16.61
N PHE A 144 -10.14 8.07 16.94
CA PHE A 144 -11.28 8.34 17.82
C PHE A 144 -10.86 8.68 19.25
N ILE A 145 -9.84 7.99 19.79
CA ILE A 145 -9.25 8.33 21.10
C ILE A 145 -8.68 9.75 21.05
N PHE A 146 -8.02 10.11 19.95
CA PHE A 146 -7.42 11.42 19.76
C PHE A 146 -8.47 12.53 19.65
N LEU A 147 -9.54 12.29 18.89
CA LEU A 147 -10.71 13.18 18.83
C LEU A 147 -11.27 13.42 20.23
N LYS A 148 -11.48 12.33 20.99
CA LYS A 148 -12.00 12.41 22.36
C LYS A 148 -11.04 13.11 23.33
N ALA A 149 -9.74 12.90 23.18
CA ALA A 149 -8.71 13.53 24.01
C ALA A 149 -8.64 15.04 23.74
N ASN A 150 -8.71 15.46 22.48
CA ASN A 150 -8.77 16.88 22.12
C ASN A 150 -10.01 17.56 22.70
N ASP A 151 -11.16 16.90 22.70
CA ASP A 151 -12.38 17.42 23.32
C ASP A 151 -12.18 17.65 24.84
N THR A 152 -11.44 16.78 25.53
CA THR A 152 -11.19 16.89 26.97
C THR A 152 -10.11 17.90 27.36
N VAL A 153 -9.07 18.06 26.56
CA VAL A 153 -7.87 18.83 26.96
C VAL A 153 -8.02 20.33 26.68
N ILE A 154 -8.77 20.71 25.65
CA ILE A 154 -8.88 22.13 25.28
C ILE A 154 -9.89 22.88 26.18
N GLY A 155 -10.55 22.22 27.14
CA GLY A 155 -11.49 22.91 28.02
C GLY A 155 -12.64 23.56 27.26
N PHE A 156 -13.03 23.00 26.10
CA PHE A 156 -14.21 23.39 25.34
C PHE A 156 -15.47 22.90 26.07
N HIS A 157 -15.79 23.54 27.19
CA HIS A 157 -16.99 23.25 27.97
C HIS A 157 -18.29 23.72 27.26
N ASP A 158 -18.18 24.50 26.19
CA ASP A 158 -19.31 24.85 25.35
C ASP A 158 -19.59 23.72 24.35
N LEU A 159 -20.67 22.99 24.64
CA LEU A 159 -21.28 21.89 23.87
C LEU A 159 -21.41 22.15 22.35
N HIS A 160 -21.25 23.39 21.91
CA HIS A 160 -21.45 23.81 20.53
C HIS A 160 -20.26 23.52 19.60
N ASP A 161 -19.05 23.25 20.11
CA ASP A 161 -17.83 23.10 19.29
C ASP A 161 -17.33 21.66 19.06
N ASN A 162 -17.87 20.66 19.77
CA ASN A 162 -17.61 19.22 19.51
C ASN A 162 -18.05 18.72 18.12
N THR A 163 -18.72 19.56 17.32
CA THR A 163 -19.08 19.22 15.95
C THR A 163 -17.89 19.20 14.98
N TYR A 164 -16.75 19.82 15.31
CA TYR A 164 -15.60 19.93 14.40
C TYR A 164 -15.13 18.55 13.90
N SER A 165 -14.91 17.63 14.84
CA SER A 165 -14.38 16.29 14.57
C SER A 165 -15.36 15.43 13.78
N MET A 166 -16.67 15.61 14.00
CA MET A 166 -17.72 14.85 13.32
C MET A 166 -17.82 15.16 11.83
N PHE A 167 -17.52 16.41 11.40
CA PHE A 167 -17.61 16.77 9.98
C PHE A 167 -16.46 16.20 9.15
N TYR A 168 -15.26 16.07 9.73
CA TYR A 168 -14.06 15.61 9.00
C TYR A 168 -13.76 14.11 9.15
N ALA A 169 -14.37 13.43 10.13
CA ALA A 169 -14.18 12.00 10.34
C ALA A 169 -14.66 11.12 9.16
N PRO A 170 -15.83 11.33 8.53
CA PRO A 170 -16.29 10.47 7.44
C PRO A 170 -15.38 10.49 6.19
N PRO A 171 -14.93 11.64 5.67
CA PRO A 171 -13.97 11.70 4.56
C PRO A 171 -12.66 10.96 4.88
N LEU A 172 -12.09 11.19 6.07
CA LEU A 172 -10.85 10.56 6.50
C LEU A 172 -10.98 9.03 6.62
N LEU A 173 -12.11 8.57 7.17
CA LEU A 173 -12.45 7.15 7.25
C LEU A 173 -12.51 6.55 5.84
N LEU A 174 -13.25 7.17 4.93
CA LEU A 174 -13.39 6.72 3.54
C LEU A 174 -12.04 6.61 2.85
N ASN A 175 -11.15 7.56 3.11
CA ASN A 175 -9.79 7.57 2.62
C ASN A 175 -8.93 6.42 3.11
N THR A 176 -9.00 6.20 4.40
CA THR A 176 -8.29 5.10 5.04
C THR A 176 -8.78 3.77 4.46
N LEU A 177 -10.09 3.58 4.34
CA LEU A 177 -10.66 2.38 3.72
C LEU A 177 -10.22 2.21 2.26
N LEU A 178 -10.14 3.30 1.50
CA LEU A 178 -9.71 3.26 0.11
C LEU A 178 -8.24 2.87 -0.06
N ASN A 179 -7.35 3.43 0.77
CA ASN A 179 -5.93 3.04 0.80
C ASN A 179 -5.78 1.55 1.13
N VAL A 180 -6.61 1.06 2.03
CA VAL A 180 -6.55 -0.32 2.53
C VAL A 180 -7.04 -1.28 1.48
N ALA A 181 -8.12 -0.94 0.76
CA ALA A 181 -8.56 -1.69 -0.40
C ALA A 181 -7.45 -1.77 -1.45
N PHE A 182 -6.80 -0.65 -1.77
CA PHE A 182 -5.67 -0.62 -2.72
C PHE A 182 -4.49 -1.50 -2.27
N ASN A 183 -4.07 -1.36 -1.01
CA ASN A 183 -2.96 -2.15 -0.45
C ASN A 183 -3.31 -3.65 -0.45
N ALA A 184 -4.54 -4.01 -0.09
CA ALA A 184 -5.01 -5.39 -0.12
C ALA A 184 -5.00 -5.97 -1.55
N PHE A 185 -5.48 -5.24 -2.56
CA PHE A 185 -5.38 -5.68 -3.95
C PHE A 185 -3.93 -5.89 -4.38
N THR A 186 -3.05 -4.95 -4.03
CA THR A 186 -1.65 -4.99 -4.42
C THR A 186 -0.94 -6.18 -3.78
N LEU A 187 -1.25 -6.50 -2.54
CA LEU A 187 -0.74 -7.69 -1.86
C LEU A 187 -1.27 -8.99 -2.48
N ILE A 188 -2.55 -9.05 -2.87
CA ILE A 188 -3.09 -10.20 -3.62
C ILE A 188 -2.31 -10.38 -4.92
N LEU A 189 -2.04 -9.29 -5.66
CA LEU A 189 -1.22 -9.36 -6.88
C LEU A 189 0.19 -9.88 -6.58
N HIS A 190 0.85 -9.36 -5.55
CA HIS A 190 2.16 -9.86 -5.11
C HIS A 190 2.14 -11.37 -4.87
N GLN A 191 1.15 -11.87 -4.13
CA GLN A 191 0.99 -13.30 -3.85
C GLN A 191 0.81 -14.10 -5.14
N ARG A 192 -0.06 -13.66 -6.05
CA ARG A 192 -0.31 -14.39 -7.30
C ARG A 192 0.91 -14.42 -8.22
N PHE A 193 1.71 -13.36 -8.26
CA PHE A 193 3.01 -13.38 -8.96
C PHE A 193 4.01 -14.32 -8.28
N TRP A 194 4.06 -14.32 -6.94
CA TRP A 194 4.91 -15.24 -6.19
C TRP A 194 4.58 -16.71 -6.49
N VAL A 195 3.30 -17.07 -6.55
CA VAL A 195 2.84 -18.42 -6.89
C VAL A 195 3.32 -18.84 -8.29
N ILE A 196 3.22 -17.95 -9.29
CA ILE A 196 3.77 -18.22 -10.64
C ILE A 196 5.27 -18.51 -10.57
N ASN A 197 6.02 -17.72 -9.80
CA ASN A 197 7.46 -17.92 -9.63
C ASN A 197 7.78 -19.25 -8.94
N GLN A 198 6.97 -19.68 -7.98
CA GLN A 198 7.13 -21.00 -7.36
C GLN A 198 6.83 -22.13 -8.35
N PHE A 199 5.77 -22.02 -9.15
CA PHE A 199 5.47 -23.01 -10.18
C PHE A 199 6.59 -23.14 -11.20
N LEU A 200 7.19 -22.03 -11.64
CA LEU A 200 8.35 -22.06 -12.54
C LEU A 200 9.59 -22.68 -11.90
N LYS A 201 9.86 -22.39 -10.63
CA LYS A 201 10.99 -23.01 -9.90
C LYS A 201 10.78 -24.51 -9.72
N SER A 202 9.60 -24.94 -9.31
CA SER A 202 9.27 -26.35 -9.15
C SER A 202 9.31 -27.09 -10.49
N PHE A 203 8.88 -26.44 -11.57
CA PHE A 203 9.02 -26.96 -12.94
C PHE A 203 10.49 -27.22 -13.31
N LEU A 204 11.41 -26.31 -12.98
CA LEU A 204 12.84 -26.50 -13.21
C LEU A 204 13.38 -27.74 -12.48
N VAL A 205 13.02 -27.90 -11.20
CA VAL A 205 13.49 -29.04 -10.40
C VAL A 205 12.91 -30.36 -10.93
N TYR A 206 11.63 -30.35 -11.31
CA TYR A 206 10.98 -31.50 -11.92
C TYR A 206 11.63 -31.90 -13.25
N TYR A 207 11.80 -30.96 -14.20
CA TYR A 207 12.38 -31.24 -15.51
C TYR A 207 13.82 -31.76 -15.40
N ARG A 208 14.62 -31.20 -14.47
CA ARG A 208 15.99 -31.67 -14.19
C ARG A 208 16.00 -33.09 -13.65
N ASN A 209 15.10 -33.41 -12.73
CA ASN A 209 15.01 -34.73 -12.11
C ASN A 209 14.46 -35.77 -13.09
N GLU A 210 13.44 -35.46 -13.89
CA GLU A 210 12.92 -36.36 -14.92
C GLU A 210 14.00 -36.71 -15.93
N LYS A 211 14.75 -35.71 -16.43
CA LYS A 211 15.90 -35.95 -17.31
C LYS A 211 16.93 -36.86 -16.64
N LEU A 212 17.31 -36.57 -15.39
CA LEU A 212 18.24 -37.43 -14.63
C LEU A 212 17.72 -38.87 -14.51
N THR A 213 16.42 -39.05 -14.27
CA THR A 213 15.81 -40.37 -14.15
C THR A 213 15.77 -41.10 -15.49
N MET A 214 15.51 -40.40 -16.59
CA MET A 214 15.58 -40.96 -17.95
C MET A 214 17.01 -41.33 -18.35
N THR A 215 18.01 -40.48 -18.05
CA THR A 215 19.43 -40.81 -18.29
C THR A 215 19.86 -42.02 -17.48
N LEU A 216 19.44 -42.12 -16.21
CA LEU A 216 19.72 -43.28 -15.36
C LEU A 216 19.03 -44.56 -15.87
N ARG A 217 17.79 -44.48 -16.36
CA ARG A 217 17.09 -45.61 -17.00
C ARG A 217 17.74 -46.06 -18.31
N GLN A 218 18.28 -45.13 -19.09
CA GLN A 218 19.02 -45.46 -20.31
C GLN A 218 20.40 -46.08 -20.01
N LEU A 219 21.00 -45.74 -18.87
CA LEU A 219 22.32 -46.25 -18.47
C LEU A 219 22.28 -47.64 -17.80
N ASP A 220 21.14 -48.09 -17.23
CA ASP A 220 21.04 -49.44 -16.66
C ASP A 220 19.57 -49.93 -16.58
N TRP A 221 19.17 -50.80 -17.51
CA TRP A 221 17.81 -51.36 -17.55
C TRP A 221 17.66 -52.67 -16.74
N ARG A 222 18.73 -53.24 -16.18
CA ARG A 222 18.66 -54.53 -15.46
C ARG A 222 18.64 -54.41 -13.93
N ASN A 223 19.01 -53.26 -13.34
CA ASN A 223 19.13 -53.12 -11.88
C ASN A 223 18.40 -51.91 -11.25
N ALA A 224 17.63 -51.15 -12.02
CA ALA A 224 17.16 -49.81 -11.64
C ALA A 224 16.22 -49.78 -10.40
N ASP A 225 15.32 -50.74 -10.25
CA ASP A 225 14.31 -50.69 -9.18
C ASP A 225 14.90 -50.89 -7.78
N TYR A 226 16.02 -51.62 -7.66
CA TYR A 226 16.68 -51.87 -6.36
C TYR A 226 17.72 -50.80 -5.99
N SER A 227 18.24 -50.07 -6.99
CA SER A 227 19.30 -49.07 -6.83
C SER A 227 18.75 -47.67 -6.46
N ILE A 228 17.57 -47.30 -6.96
CA ILE A 228 16.96 -45.98 -6.74
C ILE A 228 16.59 -45.80 -5.25
N GLU A 229 15.98 -46.80 -4.62
CA GLU A 229 15.59 -46.75 -3.21
C GLU A 229 16.82 -46.72 -2.27
N LYS A 230 17.89 -47.43 -2.65
CA LYS A 230 19.16 -47.47 -1.91
C LYS A 230 19.99 -46.20 -2.10
N SER A 231 19.89 -45.53 -3.25
CA SER A 231 20.64 -44.29 -3.54
C SER A 231 19.97 -43.07 -2.90
N ILE A 232 18.64 -42.99 -2.92
CA ILE A 232 17.87 -41.94 -2.24
C ILE A 232 18.07 -42.04 -0.71
N SER A 233 18.10 -43.25 -0.14
CA SER A 233 18.38 -43.45 1.29
C SER A 233 19.85 -43.19 1.65
N LYS A 234 20.82 -43.56 0.79
CA LYS A 234 22.27 -43.35 1.05
C LYS A 234 22.71 -41.89 0.85
N HIS A 235 22.08 -41.12 -0.03
CA HIS A 235 22.31 -39.67 -0.13
C HIS A 235 21.63 -38.87 1.00
N ARG A 236 20.48 -39.34 1.52
CA ARG A 236 19.89 -38.79 2.76
C ARG A 236 20.77 -39.00 4.00
N SER A 237 21.47 -40.13 4.07
CA SER A 237 22.33 -40.49 5.20
C SER A 237 23.67 -39.73 5.22
N ARG A 238 24.24 -39.38 4.06
CA ARG A 238 25.59 -38.78 3.97
C ARG A 238 25.68 -37.26 4.21
N ARG A 239 24.55 -36.55 4.40
CA ARG A 239 24.52 -35.10 4.70
C ARG A 239 24.06 -34.74 6.10
N ILE A 240 24.09 -35.70 7.03
CA ILE A 240 23.95 -35.40 8.46
C ILE A 240 25.37 -35.39 9.04
N SER A 241 25.92 -34.19 9.29
CA SER A 241 27.24 -34.05 9.88
C SER A 241 27.30 -34.74 11.26
N PRO A 242 28.47 -35.21 11.72
CA PRO A 242 28.62 -35.81 13.06
C PRO A 242 28.12 -34.89 14.19
N LEU A 243 28.10 -33.57 13.95
CA LEU A 243 27.56 -32.56 14.85
C LEU A 243 26.07 -32.76 15.16
N TRP A 244 25.27 -33.20 14.18
CA TRP A 244 23.84 -33.45 14.34
C TRP A 244 23.51 -34.72 15.14
N ARG A 245 24.40 -35.72 15.14
CA ARG A 245 24.27 -36.90 16.02
C ARG A 245 24.59 -36.54 17.48
N SER A 246 25.53 -35.63 17.71
CA SER A 246 25.88 -35.13 19.05
C SER A 246 24.75 -34.30 19.67
N MET A 247 24.03 -33.49 18.88
CA MET A 247 22.89 -32.69 19.37
C MET A 247 21.67 -33.52 19.76
N ARG A 248 21.49 -34.74 19.21
CA ARG A 248 20.31 -35.58 19.50
C ARG A 248 20.42 -36.34 20.82
N ASN A 249 21.63 -36.61 21.29
CA ASN A 249 21.86 -37.42 22.50
C ASN A 249 22.05 -36.58 23.77
N LYS A 250 21.88 -35.25 23.72
CA LYS A 250 22.07 -34.33 24.87
C LYS A 250 20.80 -33.69 25.44
N THR A 251 19.60 -34.13 25.06
CA THR A 251 18.37 -33.69 25.72
C THR A 251 17.87 -34.76 26.68
N GLY A 252 18.29 -34.62 27.94
CA GLY A 252 17.68 -35.31 29.08
C GLY A 252 16.22 -34.86 29.31
N PRO A 253 15.56 -35.42 30.34
CA PRO A 253 14.12 -35.32 30.51
C PRO A 253 13.77 -34.03 31.23
N LEU A 254 13.61 -32.94 30.49
CA LEU A 254 12.88 -31.77 30.94
C LEU A 254 12.03 -31.31 29.77
N GLY A 255 10.78 -31.77 29.79
CA GLY A 255 9.76 -31.28 28.89
C GLY A 255 9.52 -29.81 29.18
N LEU A 256 9.76 -28.96 28.20
CA LEU A 256 9.13 -27.65 28.04
C LEU A 256 9.35 -27.20 26.58
N VAL A 257 8.21 -26.92 25.91
CA VAL A 257 8.03 -26.22 24.63
C VAL A 257 8.49 -26.94 23.35
N LYS A 258 7.57 -27.76 22.81
CA LYS A 258 7.49 -28.09 21.37
C LYS A 258 6.51 -27.12 20.70
N ASN A 259 7.03 -26.29 19.80
CA ASN A 259 6.38 -25.58 18.66
C ASN A 259 7.24 -24.33 18.44
N GLU A 260 7.76 -23.96 17.27
CA GLU A 260 7.33 -24.17 15.89
C GLU A 260 8.57 -23.88 15.01
N LYS A 261 9.14 -24.92 14.40
CA LYS A 261 9.91 -24.78 13.16
C LYS A 261 9.63 -26.05 12.37
N GLN A 262 8.55 -26.04 11.60
CA GLN A 262 8.39 -27.09 10.60
C GLN A 262 9.61 -27.05 9.68
N PRO A 263 10.28 -28.19 9.43
CA PRO A 263 11.47 -28.19 8.61
C PRO A 263 11.10 -27.85 7.17
N PHE A 264 11.86 -26.93 6.54
CA PHE A 264 11.75 -26.47 5.15
C PHE A 264 11.46 -27.58 4.11
N TRP A 265 11.89 -28.81 4.38
CA TRP A 265 11.64 -29.99 3.54
C TRP A 265 10.18 -30.49 3.55
N VAL A 266 9.39 -30.18 4.57
CA VAL A 266 7.94 -30.49 4.62
C VAL A 266 7.19 -29.54 3.67
N MET A 267 7.50 -28.24 3.72
CA MET A 267 6.97 -27.24 2.77
C MET A 267 7.36 -27.58 1.32
N LEU A 268 8.62 -27.95 1.08
CA LEU A 268 9.06 -28.41 -0.25
C LEU A 268 8.35 -29.70 -0.70
N LYS A 269 7.97 -30.60 0.21
CA LYS A 269 7.32 -31.87 -0.14
C LYS A 269 5.86 -31.65 -0.56
N ASP A 270 5.18 -30.72 0.10
CA ASP A 270 3.82 -30.30 -0.25
C ASP A 270 3.82 -29.50 -1.57
N ASP A 271 4.78 -28.60 -1.75
CA ASP A 271 4.99 -27.86 -3.02
C ASP A 271 5.28 -28.81 -4.19
N TYR A 272 6.06 -29.88 -3.96
CA TYR A 272 6.43 -30.88 -4.98
C TYR A 272 5.24 -31.77 -5.38
N CYS A 273 4.48 -32.28 -4.41
CA CYS A 273 3.28 -33.07 -4.68
C CYS A 273 2.21 -32.23 -5.38
N PHE A 274 2.09 -30.97 -4.98
CA PHE A 274 1.19 -30.02 -5.60
C PHE A 274 1.56 -29.73 -7.07
N THR A 275 2.81 -29.37 -7.36
CA THR A 275 3.26 -29.15 -8.74
C THR A 275 3.19 -30.42 -9.59
N GLN A 276 3.46 -31.59 -9.02
CA GLN A 276 3.33 -32.86 -9.71
C GLN A 276 1.87 -33.16 -10.07
N SER A 277 0.90 -32.82 -9.22
CA SER A 277 -0.53 -32.96 -9.50
C SER A 277 -1.02 -32.00 -10.60
N PHE A 278 -0.49 -30.77 -10.62
CA PHE A 278 -0.84 -29.78 -11.64
C PHE A 278 -0.16 -30.04 -12.98
N TYR A 279 1.09 -30.50 -12.97
CA TYR A 279 1.81 -31.00 -14.15
C TYR A 279 1.12 -32.24 -14.72
N ARG A 280 0.73 -33.21 -13.89
CA ARG A 280 -0.03 -34.41 -14.33
C ARG A 280 -1.40 -34.04 -14.93
N ARG A 281 -1.95 -32.86 -14.63
CA ARG A 281 -3.20 -32.35 -15.21
C ARG A 281 -3.02 -31.69 -16.58
N HIS A 282 -1.79 -31.34 -16.96
CA HIS A 282 -1.44 -30.76 -18.25
C HIS A 282 -0.64 -31.80 -19.04
N ASN A 283 -1.18 -32.25 -20.17
CA ASN A 283 -0.62 -33.37 -20.95
C ASN A 283 0.83 -33.15 -21.45
N ASN A 284 1.38 -31.91 -21.41
CA ASN A 284 2.75 -31.60 -21.80
C ASN A 284 3.32 -30.37 -21.05
N SER A 285 4.65 -30.35 -20.85
CA SER A 285 5.45 -29.21 -20.34
C SER A 285 5.15 -27.89 -21.04
N VAL A 286 4.94 -27.93 -22.36
CA VAL A 286 4.66 -26.75 -23.19
C VAL A 286 3.35 -26.09 -22.78
N ASP A 287 2.28 -26.89 -22.59
CA ASP A 287 0.98 -26.36 -22.20
C ASP A 287 0.99 -25.78 -20.80
N PHE A 288 1.77 -26.37 -19.89
CA PHE A 288 1.97 -25.83 -18.55
C PHE A 288 2.61 -24.43 -18.60
N VAL A 289 3.72 -24.26 -19.32
CA VAL A 289 4.38 -22.94 -19.48
C VAL A 289 3.45 -21.94 -20.15
N ARG A 290 2.72 -22.37 -21.18
CA ARG A 290 1.72 -21.54 -21.87
C ARG A 290 0.62 -21.04 -20.94
N GLN A 291 0.12 -21.88 -20.03
CA GLN A 291 -0.88 -21.46 -19.05
C GLN A 291 -0.32 -20.46 -18.05
N LEU A 292 0.91 -20.65 -17.56
CA LEU A 292 1.58 -19.67 -16.69
C LEU A 292 1.78 -18.33 -17.38
N LYS A 293 2.17 -18.36 -18.66
CA LYS A 293 2.32 -17.16 -19.50
C LYS A 293 1.00 -16.38 -19.61
N ILE A 294 -0.11 -17.09 -19.87
CA ILE A 294 -1.46 -16.50 -19.94
C ILE A 294 -1.87 -15.94 -18.57
N LEU A 295 -1.59 -16.64 -17.47
CA LEU A 295 -1.90 -16.18 -16.12
C LEU A 295 -1.13 -14.91 -15.76
N HIS A 296 0.18 -14.87 -16.05
CA HIS A 296 0.99 -13.67 -15.85
C HIS A 296 0.47 -12.50 -16.67
N PHE A 297 0.08 -12.72 -17.93
CA PHE A 297 -0.50 -11.65 -18.77
C PHE A 297 -1.78 -11.08 -18.15
N ARG A 298 -2.68 -11.95 -17.66
CA ARG A 298 -3.92 -11.51 -17.02
C ARG A 298 -3.66 -10.76 -15.71
N LEU A 299 -2.66 -11.17 -14.92
CA LEU A 299 -2.26 -10.41 -13.73
C LEU A 299 -1.74 -9.03 -14.11
N TYR A 300 -0.96 -8.92 -15.19
CA TYR A 300 -0.55 -7.63 -15.74
C TYR A 300 -1.75 -6.77 -16.16
N GLU A 301 -2.75 -7.31 -16.86
CA GLU A 301 -3.98 -6.59 -17.21
C GLU A 301 -4.77 -6.11 -15.98
N VAL A 302 -4.77 -6.91 -14.90
CA VAL A 302 -5.37 -6.53 -13.62
C VAL A 302 -4.57 -5.37 -13.00
N THR A 303 -3.24 -5.41 -13.01
CA THR A 303 -2.42 -4.28 -12.54
C THR A 303 -2.67 -3.02 -13.34
N ASP A 304 -2.76 -3.11 -14.67
CA ASP A 304 -3.05 -1.95 -15.52
C ASP A 304 -4.45 -1.37 -15.26
N SER A 305 -5.44 -2.26 -15.09
CA SER A 305 -6.79 -1.86 -14.67
C SER A 305 -6.77 -1.17 -13.31
N LEU A 306 -5.98 -1.66 -12.37
CA LEU A 306 -5.82 -1.11 -11.03
C LEU A 306 -5.19 0.29 -11.07
N ASN A 307 -4.15 0.48 -11.89
CA ASN A 307 -3.59 1.81 -12.16
C ASN A 307 -4.63 2.77 -12.77
N SER A 308 -5.49 2.28 -13.65
CA SER A 308 -6.52 3.12 -14.28
C SER A 308 -7.61 3.57 -13.30
N VAL A 309 -7.94 2.72 -12.30
CA VAL A 309 -8.97 2.98 -11.29
C VAL A 309 -8.41 3.82 -10.14
N PHE A 310 -7.24 3.45 -9.61
CA PHE A 310 -6.66 4.08 -8.42
C PHE A 310 -5.60 5.14 -8.73
N GLY A 311 -5.15 5.28 -9.97
CA GLY A 311 -4.01 6.15 -10.29
C GLY A 311 -4.20 7.61 -9.84
N TYR A 312 -5.39 8.16 -10.03
CA TYR A 312 -5.69 9.52 -9.56
C TYR A 312 -5.81 9.61 -8.05
N ASN A 313 -6.46 8.63 -7.42
CA ASN A 313 -6.50 8.53 -5.97
C ASN A 313 -5.07 8.54 -5.40
N LEU A 314 -4.17 7.69 -5.92
CA LEU A 314 -2.76 7.67 -5.53
C LEU A 314 -2.09 9.03 -5.71
N LEU A 315 -2.31 9.72 -6.84
CA LEU A 315 -1.76 11.05 -7.07
C LEU A 315 -2.16 12.04 -5.97
N PHE A 316 -3.45 12.10 -5.63
CA PHE A 316 -3.94 12.98 -4.56
C PHE A 316 -3.46 12.55 -3.17
N ILE A 317 -3.41 11.24 -2.90
CA ILE A 317 -2.86 10.72 -1.63
C ILE A 317 -1.43 11.20 -1.43
N PHE A 318 -0.59 11.08 -2.46
CA PHE A 318 0.78 11.56 -2.40
C PHE A 318 0.85 13.08 -2.23
N GLY A 319 0.04 13.84 -2.99
CA GLY A 319 0.00 15.31 -2.88
C GLY A 319 -0.45 15.80 -1.50
N ILE A 320 -1.56 15.26 -0.98
CA ILE A 320 -2.07 15.63 0.34
C ILE A 320 -1.09 15.21 1.43
N SER A 321 -0.52 14.00 1.35
CA SER A 321 0.49 13.57 2.31
C SER A 321 1.75 14.44 2.25
N PHE A 322 2.11 14.95 1.07
CA PHE A 322 3.26 15.84 0.89
C PHE A 322 3.03 17.18 1.59
N PHE A 323 1.91 17.87 1.32
CA PHE A 323 1.57 19.13 1.97
C PHE A 323 1.30 18.94 3.48
N GLY A 324 0.60 17.87 3.85
CA GLY A 324 0.33 17.50 5.23
C GLY A 324 1.63 17.31 6.02
N CYS A 325 2.61 16.60 5.46
CA CYS A 325 3.93 16.47 6.07
C CYS A 325 4.62 17.83 6.25
N ILE A 326 4.66 18.69 5.23
CA ILE A 326 5.31 20.01 5.32
C ILE A 326 4.71 20.85 6.45
N ILE A 327 3.39 20.96 6.48
CA ILE A 327 2.65 21.74 7.49
C ILE A 327 2.93 21.19 8.89
N ASN A 328 2.79 19.88 9.09
CA ASN A 328 2.97 19.27 10.40
C ASN A 328 4.44 19.34 10.87
N PHE A 329 5.42 19.10 10.00
CA PHE A 329 6.84 19.25 10.35
C PHE A 329 7.17 20.68 10.79
N TYR A 330 6.69 21.68 10.05
CA TYR A 330 6.89 23.08 10.42
C TYR A 330 6.33 23.36 11.82
N PHE A 331 5.09 22.94 12.10
CA PHE A 331 4.47 23.18 13.40
C PHE A 331 5.12 22.40 14.54
N VAL A 332 5.55 21.16 14.32
CA VAL A 332 6.34 20.38 15.31
C VAL A 332 7.57 21.16 15.76
N ILE A 333 8.32 21.74 14.81
CA ILE A 333 9.52 22.53 15.12
C ILE A 333 9.14 23.80 15.88
N VAL A 334 8.09 24.50 15.44
CA VAL A 334 7.63 25.75 16.09
C VAL A 334 7.18 25.50 17.53
N TYR A 335 6.44 24.42 17.81
CA TYR A 335 5.98 24.10 19.17
C TYR A 335 7.10 23.57 20.06
N HIS A 336 8.02 22.78 19.51
CA HIS A 336 9.18 22.30 20.25
C HIS A 336 10.02 23.44 20.81
N LEU A 337 10.16 24.53 20.04
CA LEU A 337 10.90 25.72 20.46
C LEU A 337 10.17 26.58 21.50
N ARG A 338 8.86 26.40 21.71
CA ARG A 338 8.05 27.26 22.60
C ARG A 338 7.64 26.63 23.93
N SER A 339 7.78 25.32 24.11
CA SER A 339 7.55 24.58 25.36
C SER A 339 6.20 24.76 26.08
N ASP A 340 5.28 25.58 25.58
CA ASP A 340 4.01 25.94 26.24
C ASP A 340 2.77 25.21 25.67
N GLN A 341 2.93 24.44 24.59
CA GLN A 341 1.80 23.83 23.84
C GLN A 341 2.02 22.33 23.55
N ALA A 342 2.08 21.53 24.62
CA ALA A 342 2.34 20.09 24.55
C ALA A 342 1.30 19.32 23.71
N ASP A 343 0.01 19.66 23.81
CA ASP A 343 -1.05 18.91 23.12
C ASP A 343 -1.06 19.12 21.60
N GLN A 344 -0.82 20.37 21.18
CA GLN A 344 -0.72 20.72 19.76
C GLN A 344 0.53 20.09 19.13
N TYR A 345 1.62 19.99 19.89
CA TYR A 345 2.81 19.27 19.49
C TYR A 345 2.52 17.78 19.23
N VAL A 346 1.88 17.09 20.18
CA VAL A 346 1.51 15.66 20.04
C VAL A 346 0.59 15.45 18.84
N THR A 347 -0.38 16.36 18.63
CA THR A 347 -1.27 16.35 17.45
C THR A 347 -0.48 16.37 16.14
N CYS A 348 0.44 17.33 15.99
CA CYS A 348 1.19 17.48 14.75
C CYS A 348 2.13 16.29 14.51
N VAL A 349 2.74 15.74 15.56
CA VAL A 349 3.57 14.53 15.47
C VAL A 349 2.73 13.34 14.99
N TYR A 350 1.54 13.14 15.54
CA TYR A 350 0.64 12.06 15.12
C TYR A 350 0.29 12.16 13.63
N TRP A 351 -0.18 13.32 13.17
CA TRP A 351 -0.54 13.55 11.77
C TRP A 351 0.65 13.39 10.82
N MET A 352 1.82 13.87 11.23
CA MET A 352 3.06 13.66 10.47
C MET A 352 3.36 12.17 10.28
N PHE A 353 3.30 11.37 11.35
CA PHE A 353 3.50 9.92 11.24
C PHE A 353 2.42 9.25 10.41
N TYR A 354 1.17 9.69 10.52
CA TYR A 354 0.08 9.18 9.69
C TYR A 354 0.38 9.34 8.19
N TYR A 355 0.73 10.55 7.75
CA TYR A 355 1.03 10.82 6.34
C TYR A 355 2.25 10.02 5.85
N ILE A 356 3.30 9.90 6.67
CA ILE A 356 4.49 9.13 6.32
C ILE A 356 4.18 7.63 6.20
N ILE A 357 3.56 7.04 7.22
CA ILE A 357 3.26 5.59 7.26
C ILE A 357 2.34 5.23 6.09
N ARG A 358 1.36 6.08 5.80
CA ARG A 358 0.45 5.90 4.66
C ARG A 358 1.19 5.80 3.33
N VAL A 359 2.12 6.71 3.05
CA VAL A 359 2.94 6.69 1.83
C VAL A 359 3.86 5.47 1.80
N ILE A 360 4.52 5.14 2.93
CA ILE A 360 5.40 3.97 3.04
C ILE A 360 4.64 2.68 2.75
N LEU A 361 3.44 2.48 3.33
CA LEU A 361 2.65 1.26 3.12
C LEU A 361 2.29 1.06 1.65
N ILE A 362 1.88 2.14 0.96
CA ILE A 362 1.60 2.10 -0.48
C ILE A 362 2.84 1.66 -1.25
N ILE A 363 4.00 2.28 -0.99
CA ILE A 363 5.27 1.99 -1.68
C ILE A 363 5.75 0.56 -1.40
N LEU A 364 5.64 0.08 -0.16
CA LEU A 364 6.02 -1.28 0.20
C LEU A 364 5.14 -2.31 -0.54
N CYS A 365 3.83 -2.08 -0.61
CA CYS A 365 2.93 -2.97 -1.32
C CYS A 365 3.22 -2.95 -2.83
N THR A 366 3.30 -1.78 -3.46
CA THR A 366 3.51 -1.68 -4.93
C THR A 366 4.89 -2.19 -5.35
N ASN A 367 5.93 -1.89 -4.58
CA ASN A 367 7.28 -2.33 -4.87
C ASN A 367 7.42 -3.85 -4.67
N SER A 368 6.84 -4.43 -3.61
CA SER A 368 6.87 -5.88 -3.41
C SER A 368 6.13 -6.62 -4.53
N ALA A 369 4.96 -6.15 -4.95
CA ALA A 369 4.22 -6.73 -6.08
C ALA A 369 4.99 -6.61 -7.40
N SER A 370 5.54 -5.43 -7.71
CA SER A 370 6.29 -5.21 -8.95
C SER A 370 7.61 -5.99 -8.97
N ALA A 371 8.33 -6.03 -7.85
CA ALA A 371 9.57 -6.78 -7.75
C ALA A 371 9.33 -8.28 -7.97
N GLU A 372 8.28 -8.84 -7.37
CA GLU A 372 7.97 -10.26 -7.55
C GLU A 372 7.48 -10.58 -8.96
N ALA A 373 6.69 -9.71 -9.60
CA ALA A 373 6.31 -9.86 -11.00
C ALA A 373 7.54 -9.82 -11.93
N ASN A 374 8.47 -8.88 -11.70
CA ASN A 374 9.65 -8.73 -12.53
C ASN A 374 10.67 -9.86 -12.29
N ARG A 375 10.69 -10.45 -11.10
CA ARG A 375 11.50 -11.63 -10.76
C ARG A 375 11.15 -12.86 -11.62
N THR A 376 9.94 -12.93 -12.17
CA THR A 376 9.55 -14.00 -13.11
C THR A 376 10.51 -14.07 -14.31
N GLN A 377 10.99 -12.92 -14.80
CA GLN A 377 11.98 -12.87 -15.87
C GLN A 377 13.30 -13.54 -15.47
N ASP A 378 13.79 -13.26 -14.26
CA ASP A 378 15.04 -13.87 -13.75
C ASP A 378 14.90 -15.38 -13.61
N VAL A 379 13.75 -15.85 -13.11
CA VAL A 379 13.45 -17.28 -12.99
C VAL A 379 13.42 -17.95 -14.38
N LEU A 380 12.81 -17.32 -15.37
CA LEU A 380 12.75 -17.86 -16.73
C LEU A 380 14.12 -17.87 -17.41
N HIS A 381 14.93 -16.82 -17.27
CA HIS A 381 16.30 -16.80 -17.81
C HIS A 381 17.18 -17.86 -17.14
N ASN A 382 17.02 -18.05 -15.84
CA ASN A 382 17.69 -19.12 -15.12
C ASN A 382 17.30 -20.51 -15.65
N ILE A 383 16.00 -20.72 -15.95
CA ILE A 383 15.51 -21.96 -16.58
C ILE A 383 16.12 -22.13 -17.97
N LEU A 384 16.14 -21.07 -18.80
CA LEU A 384 16.64 -21.12 -20.16
C LEU A 384 18.15 -21.40 -20.24
N ASN A 385 18.94 -20.83 -19.34
CA ASN A 385 20.40 -20.94 -19.38
C ASN A 385 20.93 -22.22 -18.71
N ASN A 386 20.26 -22.71 -17.67
CA ASN A 386 20.73 -23.86 -16.89
C ASN A 386 20.13 -25.21 -17.32
N THR A 387 19.36 -25.22 -18.41
CA THR A 387 18.68 -26.42 -18.89
C THR A 387 18.99 -26.67 -20.36
N ASN A 388 19.56 -27.83 -20.66
CA ASN A 388 19.70 -28.30 -22.04
C ASN A 388 18.36 -28.88 -22.50
N PHE A 389 17.53 -28.06 -23.15
CA PHE A 389 16.25 -28.47 -23.72
C PHE A 389 16.46 -29.40 -24.91
N THR A 390 15.87 -30.59 -24.84
CA THR A 390 15.72 -31.50 -25.98
C THR A 390 14.45 -31.17 -26.78
N ASP A 391 13.46 -30.56 -26.13
CA ASP A 391 12.23 -30.10 -26.75
C ASP A 391 12.35 -28.62 -27.16
N LEU A 392 12.49 -28.39 -28.47
CA LEU A 392 12.58 -27.05 -29.06
C LEU A 392 11.30 -26.23 -28.84
N SER A 393 10.13 -26.87 -28.82
CA SER A 393 8.84 -26.19 -28.66
C SER A 393 8.68 -25.59 -27.26
N LEU A 394 9.17 -26.29 -26.24
CA LEU A 394 9.25 -25.79 -24.87
C LEU A 394 10.19 -24.59 -24.75
N GLN A 395 11.35 -24.67 -25.41
CA GLN A 395 12.32 -23.57 -25.41
C GLN A 395 11.75 -22.31 -26.08
N GLU A 396 11.05 -22.47 -27.20
CA GLU A 396 10.36 -21.37 -27.89
C GLU A 396 9.27 -20.74 -27.02
N GLU A 397 8.45 -21.55 -26.35
CA GLU A 397 7.39 -21.05 -25.46
C GLU A 397 7.98 -20.29 -24.25
N LEU A 398 9.08 -20.76 -23.66
CA LEU A 398 9.80 -20.06 -22.59
C LEU A 398 10.40 -18.72 -23.08
N LYS A 399 11.01 -18.70 -24.27
CA LYS A 399 11.52 -17.45 -24.89
C LYS A 399 10.37 -16.46 -25.16
N ALA A 400 9.24 -16.94 -25.65
CA ALA A 400 8.05 -16.13 -25.86
C ALA A 400 7.52 -15.55 -24.54
N PHE A 401 7.59 -16.32 -23.44
CA PHE A 401 7.23 -15.84 -22.12
C PHE A 401 8.20 -14.75 -21.63
N CYS A 402 9.52 -14.93 -21.76
CA CYS A 402 10.49 -13.87 -21.45
C CYS A 402 10.21 -12.57 -22.22
N MET A 403 9.94 -12.69 -23.53
CA MET A 403 9.59 -11.55 -24.39
C MET A 403 8.32 -10.84 -23.92
N GLN A 404 7.32 -11.59 -23.47
CA GLN A 404 6.09 -11.01 -22.92
C GLN A 404 6.37 -10.20 -21.66
N ILE A 405 7.14 -10.72 -20.69
CA ILE A 405 7.43 -10.03 -19.43
C ILE A 405 8.25 -8.76 -19.70
N TYR A 406 9.21 -8.84 -20.63
CA TYR A 406 10.00 -7.68 -21.04
C TYR A 406 9.11 -6.55 -21.59
N LYS A 407 8.13 -6.88 -22.44
CA LYS A 407 7.18 -5.90 -23.01
C LYS A 407 6.13 -5.43 -22.00
N CYS A 408 5.65 -6.33 -21.14
CA CYS A 408 4.55 -6.10 -20.20
C CYS A 408 5.09 -5.97 -18.77
N LYS A 409 6.04 -5.07 -18.57
CA LYS A 409 6.67 -4.85 -17.26
C LYS A 409 5.63 -4.29 -16.27
N VAL A 410 5.41 -5.01 -15.18
CA VAL A 410 4.47 -4.62 -14.13
C VAL A 410 5.03 -3.43 -13.37
N ARG A 411 4.28 -2.33 -13.38
CA ARG A 411 4.58 -1.07 -12.70
C ARG A 411 3.31 -0.44 -12.17
N PHE A 412 3.34 0.09 -10.96
CA PHE A 412 2.24 0.89 -10.41
C PHE A 412 2.48 2.36 -10.71
N LYS A 413 1.45 3.05 -11.17
CA LYS A 413 1.55 4.44 -11.63
C LYS A 413 0.49 5.32 -10.99
N ALA A 414 0.88 6.50 -10.52
CA ALA A 414 -0.04 7.53 -10.07
C ALA A 414 -0.52 8.36 -11.27
N ALA A 415 -1.66 7.98 -11.86
CA ALA A 415 -2.31 8.66 -12.99
C ALA A 415 -1.41 8.92 -14.21
N GLY A 416 -0.32 8.16 -14.35
CA GLY A 416 0.68 8.34 -15.41
C GLY A 416 1.74 9.42 -15.13
N PHE A 417 1.68 10.12 -14.00
CA PHE A 417 2.65 11.15 -13.63
C PHE A 417 3.99 10.56 -13.18
N PHE A 418 3.95 9.57 -12.29
CA PHE A 418 5.16 8.91 -11.78
C PHE A 418 4.91 7.43 -11.46
N ASP A 419 5.98 6.63 -11.50
CA ASP A 419 6.02 5.23 -11.08
C ASP A 419 6.12 5.17 -9.54
N ILE A 420 5.35 4.33 -8.86
CA ILE A 420 5.31 4.25 -7.40
C ILE A 420 6.39 3.27 -6.91
N ASP A 421 7.56 3.80 -6.58
CA ASP A 421 8.74 3.07 -6.13
C ASP A 421 9.50 3.78 -4.99
N PHE A 422 10.61 3.19 -4.54
CA PHE A 422 11.48 3.81 -3.53
C PHE A 422 12.20 5.08 -4.02
N GLY A 423 12.37 5.26 -5.33
CA GLY A 423 12.91 6.50 -5.90
C GLY A 423 11.96 7.66 -5.65
N THR A 424 10.67 7.44 -5.88
CA THR A 424 9.60 8.40 -5.55
C THR A 424 9.52 8.68 -4.06
N PHE A 425 9.72 7.67 -3.19
CA PHE A 425 9.81 7.90 -1.75
C PHE A 425 10.95 8.86 -1.38
N PHE A 426 12.13 8.66 -1.97
CA PHE A 426 13.28 9.52 -1.70
C PHE A 426 13.02 10.96 -2.17
N GLN A 427 12.42 11.13 -3.35
CA GLN A 427 12.01 12.45 -3.85
C GLN A 427 10.96 13.11 -2.94
N PHE A 428 10.00 12.33 -2.44
CA PHE A 428 9.00 12.79 -1.48
C PHE A 428 9.65 13.33 -0.21
N VAL A 429 10.55 12.56 0.42
CA VAL A 429 11.25 12.95 1.65
C VAL A 429 12.13 14.18 1.42
N ALA A 430 12.90 14.19 0.31
CA ALA A 430 13.75 15.32 -0.05
C ALA A 430 12.94 16.60 -0.28
N GLY A 431 11.78 16.48 -0.95
CA GLY A 431 10.87 17.59 -1.18
C GLY A 431 10.24 18.12 0.11
N VAL A 432 9.79 17.25 1.01
CA VAL A 432 9.26 17.67 2.33
C VAL A 432 10.35 18.41 3.09
N PHE A 433 11.55 17.83 3.18
CA PHE A 433 12.66 18.41 3.92
C PHE A 433 13.08 19.79 3.39
N SER A 434 13.24 19.92 2.06
CA SER A 434 13.63 21.20 1.45
C SER A 434 12.58 22.29 1.65
N ASN A 435 11.30 21.97 1.53
CA ASN A 435 10.21 22.93 1.75
C ASN A 435 10.09 23.34 3.22
N VAL A 436 10.27 22.40 4.16
CA VAL A 436 10.28 22.72 5.60
C VAL A 436 11.45 23.64 5.93
N LEU A 437 12.64 23.36 5.42
CA LEU A 437 13.80 24.23 5.60
C LEU A 437 13.54 25.63 5.03
N PHE A 438 12.97 25.72 3.83
CA PHE A 438 12.60 26.98 3.21
C PHE A 438 11.61 27.77 4.08
N MET A 439 10.56 27.13 4.60
CA MET A 439 9.60 27.78 5.51
C MET A 439 10.27 28.31 6.78
N ILE A 440 11.20 27.55 7.37
CA ILE A 440 11.93 27.98 8.57
C ILE A 440 12.84 29.17 8.25
N GLN A 441 13.59 29.10 7.15
CA GLN A 441 14.49 30.18 6.73
C GLN A 441 13.70 31.46 6.44
N PHE A 442 12.61 31.37 5.67
CA PHE A 442 11.74 32.49 5.38
C PHE A 442 11.15 33.11 6.65
N SER A 443 10.70 32.26 7.60
CA SER A 443 10.21 32.74 8.90
C SER A 443 11.28 33.49 9.69
N LYS A 444 12.54 33.04 9.69
CA LYS A 444 13.64 33.71 10.40
C LYS A 444 14.03 35.03 9.75
N THR A 445 14.11 35.07 8.41
CA THR A 445 14.46 36.29 7.67
C THR A 445 13.42 37.37 7.88
N ASN A 446 12.12 37.02 7.85
CA ASN A 446 11.06 37.98 8.13
C ASN A 446 11.09 38.51 9.57
N LEU A 447 11.45 37.67 10.55
CA LEU A 447 11.62 38.13 11.93
C LEU A 447 12.78 39.13 12.06
N LYS A 448 13.93 38.84 11.44
CA LYS A 448 15.07 39.78 11.41
C LYS A 448 14.76 41.08 10.69
N ALA A 449 14.02 41.02 9.59
CA ALA A 449 13.61 42.21 8.86
C ALA A 449 12.70 43.12 9.70
N ILE A 450 11.80 42.53 10.51
CA ILE A 450 10.93 43.28 11.43
C ILE A 450 11.72 43.86 12.61
N GLU A 451 12.65 43.11 13.21
CA GLU A 451 13.54 43.64 14.27
C GLU A 451 14.37 44.83 13.75
N ASN A 452 14.96 44.70 12.56
CA ASN A 452 15.71 45.80 11.94
C ASN A 452 14.83 47.02 11.59
N HIS A 453 13.54 46.80 11.27
CA HIS A 453 12.60 47.89 10.98
C HIS A 453 12.16 48.62 12.26
N ASN A 454 11.97 47.89 13.36
CA ASN A 454 11.66 48.47 14.66
C ASN A 454 12.87 49.21 15.26
N GLU A 455 14.09 48.70 15.08
CA GLU A 455 15.32 49.43 15.47
C GLU A 455 15.57 50.68 14.62
N THR A 456 15.13 50.70 13.35
CA THR A 456 15.19 51.90 12.50
C THR A 456 14.09 52.92 12.82
N GLU A 457 12.90 52.49 13.25
CA GLU A 457 11.86 53.41 13.76
C GLU A 457 12.22 53.98 15.15
N ASP A 458 12.77 53.18 16.07
CA ASP A 458 13.24 53.68 17.37
C ASP A 458 14.46 54.61 17.23
N SER A 459 15.35 54.37 16.27
CA SER A 459 16.42 55.34 15.97
C SER A 459 15.92 56.59 15.26
N MET A 460 14.83 56.54 14.46
CA MET A 460 14.22 57.74 13.90
C MET A 460 13.45 58.56 14.97
N ILE A 461 12.84 57.90 15.96
CA ILE A 461 12.17 58.58 17.08
C ILE A 461 13.19 59.23 18.02
N ILE A 462 14.37 58.64 18.21
CA ILE A 462 15.45 59.26 19.00
C ILE A 462 16.00 60.53 18.31
N TYR A 463 16.10 60.56 16.98
CA TYR A 463 16.52 61.78 16.25
C TYR A 463 15.43 62.88 16.21
N VAL A 464 14.14 62.53 16.23
CA VAL A 464 13.05 63.54 16.26
C VAL A 464 12.82 64.13 17.66
N VAL A 465 13.26 63.44 18.74
CA VAL A 465 13.14 63.95 20.12
C VAL A 465 14.33 64.84 20.52
N GLU A 466 15.53 64.67 19.94
CA GLU A 466 16.67 65.58 20.21
C GLU A 466 16.57 66.93 19.48
N ASP A 467 15.99 66.99 18.27
CA ASP A 467 15.81 68.26 17.54
C ASP A 467 14.72 69.17 18.16
N VAL A 468 13.73 68.61 18.86
CA VAL A 468 12.67 69.39 19.53
C VAL A 468 13.10 69.93 20.90
N GLN A 469 14.18 69.42 21.51
CA GLN A 469 14.73 69.97 22.74
C GLN A 469 15.76 71.10 22.52
N HIS A 470 16.38 71.19 21.35
CA HIS A 470 17.33 72.28 21.06
C HIS A 470 16.66 73.60 20.63
N GLU A 471 15.39 73.61 20.23
CA GLU A 471 14.67 74.82 19.80
C GLU A 471 13.87 75.52 20.93
N LYS A 472 13.90 75.00 22.17
CA LYS A 472 13.22 75.61 23.33
C LYS A 472 14.12 76.42 24.27
N HIS A 473 15.40 76.60 23.93
CA HIS A 473 16.34 77.42 24.72
C HIS A 473 16.86 78.70 24.06
N SER A 474 16.30 79.11 22.91
CA SER A 474 16.50 80.48 22.41
C SER A 474 15.18 81.11 21.98
N ASN A 475 14.47 81.72 22.94
CA ASN A 475 13.72 82.97 22.78
C ASN A 475 13.24 83.47 24.14
#